data_AF-A0A952VN88-F1
#
_entry.id   AF-A0A952VN88-F1
#
_cell.length_a   1.000
_cell.length_b   1.000
_cell.length_c   1.000
_cell.angle_alpha   90.00
_cell.angle_beta   90.00
_cell.angle_gamma   90.00
#
_symmetry.space_group_name_H-M   'P 1'
#
loop_
_entity.id
_entity.type
_entity.pdbx_description
1 polymer ?
#
loop_
_entity_poly.entity_id
_entity_poly.type
_entity_poly.pdbx_seq_one_letter_code
_entity_poly.pdbx_strand_id
1 'polypeptide(L)' 'MKEDLIAERIAIDSYRDLIAFLQEYEPTTRRLFEEILGKEEEHAKDLVS' A
#
# COMPACT_ATOMS: atom_id res chain seq x y z
N MET A 1 -15.09 5.30 -9.50
CA MET A 1 -14.50 6.41 -8.71
C MET A 1 -14.58 6.15 -7.21
N LYS A 2 -15.78 6.04 -6.61
CA LYS A 2 -15.88 5.77 -5.15
C LYS A 2 -15.44 4.34 -4.78
N GLU A 3 -15.83 3.32 -5.55
CA GLU A 3 -15.36 1.96 -5.29
C GLU A 3 -13.85 1.83 -5.46
N ASP A 4 -13.29 2.45 -6.51
CA ASP A 4 -11.83 2.46 -6.74
C ASP A 4 -11.08 3.08 -5.55
N LEU A 5 -11.51 4.25 -5.08
CA LEU A 5 -10.89 4.90 -3.91
C LEU A 5 -11.02 4.08 -2.62
N ILE A 6 -12.11 3.33 -2.47
CA ILE A 6 -12.28 2.39 -1.34
C ILE A 6 -11.30 1.23 -1.49
N ALA A 7 -11.14 0.68 -2.69
CA ALA A 7 -10.20 -0.39 -2.97
C ALA A 7 -8.75 0.05 -2.68
N GLU A 8 -8.36 1.24 -3.13
CA GLU A 8 -7.01 1.78 -2.88
C GLU A 8 -6.74 1.94 -1.38
N ARG A 9 -7.71 2.46 -0.61
CA ARG A 9 -7.55 2.57 0.85
C ARG A 9 -7.39 1.21 1.54
N ILE A 10 -8.18 0.22 1.13
CA ILE A 10 -8.07 -1.14 1.67
C ILE A 10 -6.69 -1.72 1.36
N ALA A 11 -6.19 -1.52 0.13
CA ALA A 11 -4.86 -1.98 -0.26
C ALA A 11 -3.75 -1.29 0.57
N ILE A 12 -3.81 0.04 0.69
CA ILE A 12 -2.87 0.84 1.51
C ILE A 12 -2.81 0.33 2.95
N ASP A 13 -3.96 0.16 3.60
CA ASP A 13 -4.01 -0.28 5.00
C ASP A 13 -3.46 -1.72 5.13
N SER A 14 -3.81 -2.59 4.18
CA SER A 14 -3.32 -3.98 4.15
C SER A 14 -1.80 -4.06 3.98
N TYR A 15 -1.21 -3.25 3.11
CA TYR A 15 0.24 -3.23 2.90
C TYR A 15 0.99 -2.62 4.07
N ARG A 16 0.43 -1.61 4.75
CA ARG A 16 1.01 -1.07 5.99
C ARG A 16 1.07 -2.12 7.10
N ASP A 17 -0.01 -2.87 7.30
CA ASP A 17 -0.05 -3.96 8.27
C ASP A 17 0.97 -5.05 7.93
N LEU A 18 1.10 -5.41 6.65
CA LEU A 18 2.06 -6.41 6.19
C LEU A 18 3.52 -5.97 6.35
N ILE A 19 3.84 -4.71 6.01
CA ILE A 19 5.17 -4.12 6.21
C ILE A 19 5.51 -4.11 7.71
N ALA A 20 4.55 -3.74 8.56
CA ALA A 20 4.70 -3.74 10.01
C ALA A 20 4.87 -5.16 10.58
N PHE A 21 4.32 -6.19 9.93
CA PHE A 21 4.54 -7.59 10.28
C PHE A 21 5.93 -8.09 9.85
N LEU A 22 6.44 -7.66 8.69
CA LEU A 22 7.72 -8.14 8.14
C LEU A 22 8.97 -7.59 8.84
N GLN A 23 8.86 -6.43 9.52
CA GLN A 23 9.90 -5.74 10.31
C GLN A 23 11.35 -6.01 9.85
N GLU A 24 12.25 -6.35 10.78
CA GLU A 24 13.67 -6.57 10.51
C GLU A 24 13.99 -7.99 10.02
N TYR A 25 13.04 -8.92 10.12
CA TYR A 25 13.28 -10.34 9.82
C TYR A 25 13.31 -10.62 8.32
N GLU A 26 12.60 -9.83 7.51
CA GLU A 26 12.46 -10.07 6.06
C GLU A 26 12.60 -8.77 5.23
N PRO A 27 13.78 -8.11 5.24
CA PRO A 27 13.96 -6.78 4.63
C PRO A 27 13.79 -6.77 3.10
N THR A 28 14.10 -7.88 2.43
CA THR A 28 13.94 -8.01 0.96
C THR A 28 12.47 -8.01 0.58
N THR A 29 11.67 -8.83 1.26
CA THR A 29 10.21 -8.92 1.05
C THR A 29 9.52 -7.62 1.44
N ARG A 30 9.96 -6.99 2.54
CA ARG A 30 9.44 -5.69 2.98
C ARG A 30 9.59 -4.61 1.91
N ARG A 31 10.76 -4.49 1.27
CA ARG A 31 11.01 -3.50 0.20
C ARG A 31 10.04 -3.63 -0.97
N LEU A 32 9.72 -4.87 -1.38
CA LEU A 32 8.73 -5.11 -2.44
C LEU A 32 7.36 -4.54 -2.05
N PHE A 33 6.92 -4.76 -0.82
CA PHE A 33 5.63 -4.23 -0.36
C PHE A 33 5.65 -2.71 -0.14
N GLU A 34 6.79 -2.13 0.25
CA GLU A 34 6.97 -0.67 0.30
C GLU A 34 6.83 -0.04 -1.11
N GLU A 35 7.37 -0.69 -2.15
CA GLU A 35 7.21 -0.24 -3.55
C GLU A 35 5.75 -0.33 -4.02
N ILE A 36 5.04 -1.39 -3.65
CA ILE A 36 3.61 -1.54 -3.99
C ILE A 36 2.78 -0.48 -3.25
N LEU A 37 3.02 -0.29 -1.94
CA LEU A 37 2.35 0.74 -1.14
C LEU A 37 2.48 2.13 -1.78
N GLY A 38 3.67 2.48 -2.26
CA GLY A 38 3.88 3.77 -2.92
C GLY A 38 3.03 3.95 -4.18
N LYS A 39 2.80 2.88 -4.95
CA LYS A 39 1.92 2.93 -6.14
C LYS A 39 0.46 3.13 -5.77
N GLU A 40 -0.03 2.43 -4.75
CA GLU A 40 -1.43 2.60 -4.33
C GLU A 40 -1.67 3.98 -3.70
N GLU A 41 -0.67 4.57 -3.04
CA GLU A 41 -0.75 5.95 -2.56
C GLU A 41 -0.81 6.96 -3.73
N GLU A 42 -0.09 6.71 -4.83
CA GLU A 42 -0.17 7.49 -6.07
C GLU A 42 -1.54 7.32 -6.74
N HIS A 43 -2.02 6.09 -6.93
CA HIS A 43 -3.34 5.81 -7.48
C HIS A 43 -4.45 6.47 -6.67
N ALA A 44 -4.41 6.35 -5.34
CA ALA A 44 -5.37 6.99 -4.45
C ALA A 44 -5.35 8.51 -4.64
N LYS A 45 -4.17 9.13 -4.76
CA LYS A 45 -4.03 10.58 -4.99
C LYS A 45 -4.62 11.01 -6.33
N ASP A 46 -4.39 10.24 -7.39
CA ASP A 46 -4.91 10.53 -8.73
C ASP A 46 -6.44 10.45 -8.78
N LEU A 47 -7.06 9.56 -7.99
CA LEU A 47 -8.52 9.43 -7.88
C LEU A 47 -9.19 10.60 -7.16
N VAL A 48 -8.46 11.35 -6.31
CA VAL A 48 -8.98 12.54 -5.60
C VAL A 48 -8.64 13.86 -6.29
N SER A 49 -7.88 13.83 -7.38
CA SER A 49 -7.45 15.02 -8.13
C SER A 49 -8.51 15.58 -9.09
#